data_AF-A0A2Z7C2H5-F1
#
_entry.id   AF-A0A2Z7C2H5-F1
#
_cell.length_a   1.000
_cell.length_b   1.000
_cell.length_c   1.000
_cell.angle_alpha   90.00
_cell.angle_beta   90.00
_cell.angle_gamma   90.00
#
_symmetry.space_group_name_H-M   'P 1'
#
loop_
_entity.id
_entity.type
_entity.pdbx_description
1 polymer ?
#
loop_
_entity_poly.entity_id
_entity_poly.type
_entity_poly.pdbx_seq_one_letter_code
_entity_poly.pdbx_strand_id
1 'polypeptide(L)'
;MAGMRSAVSYSLVLVIVLVAQSQMVPQSLAQTCSASLPNLNVCAPFVLPGATATAPSPDCCNALQSIEHDCLCNTIRIASRIPAQCNLPPLTCGGQYLHTLY
;
A
#
# COMPACT_ATOMS: atom_id res chain seq x y z
N MET A 1 7.08 -1.85 -56.37
CA MET A 1 6.42 -2.12 -55.06
C MET A 1 7.29 -3.06 -54.20
N ALA A 2 8.54 -2.67 -53.88
CA ALA A 2 9.48 -3.52 -53.11
C ALA A 2 9.93 -2.91 -51.77
N GLY A 3 9.80 -1.59 -51.59
CA GLY A 3 10.17 -0.90 -50.34
C GLY A 3 9.14 -1.02 -49.20
N MET A 4 7.89 -1.38 -49.51
CA MET A 4 6.80 -1.40 -48.52
C MET A 4 6.94 -2.55 -47.51
N ARG A 5 7.51 -3.69 -47.93
CA ARG A 5 7.62 -4.90 -47.09
C ARG A 5 8.63 -4.73 -45.95
N SER A 6 9.64 -3.89 -46.15
CA SER A 6 10.71 -3.64 -45.17
C SER A 6 10.30 -2.58 -44.11
N ALA A 7 9.47 -1.60 -44.50
CA ALA A 7 8.95 -0.61 -43.55
C ALA A 7 7.93 -1.23 -42.58
N VAL A 8 7.13 -2.19 -43.06
CA VAL A 8 6.12 -2.89 -42.24
C VAL A 8 6.80 -3.77 -41.17
N SER A 9 7.86 -4.50 -41.53
CA SER A 9 8.61 -5.32 -40.57
C SER A 9 9.32 -4.47 -39.50
N TYR A 10 9.90 -3.32 -39.87
CA TYR A 10 10.53 -2.43 -38.90
C TYR A 10 9.52 -1.82 -37.92
N SER A 11 8.34 -1.44 -38.44
CA SER A 11 7.25 -0.89 -37.63
C SER A 11 6.68 -1.91 -36.65
N LEU A 12 6.54 -3.18 -37.06
CA LEU A 12 6.10 -4.28 -36.20
C LEU A 12 7.09 -4.54 -35.06
N VAL A 13 8.40 -4.56 -35.35
CA VAL A 13 9.43 -4.77 -34.33
C VAL A 13 9.45 -3.64 -33.31
N LEU A 14 9.29 -2.39 -33.75
CA LEU A 14 9.20 -1.22 -32.86
C LEU A 14 8.00 -1.32 -31.90
N VAL A 15 6.81 -1.70 -32.40
CA VAL A 15 5.62 -1.87 -31.57
C VAL A 15 5.81 -2.99 -30.54
N ILE A 16 6.44 -4.10 -30.90
CA ILE A 16 6.71 -5.21 -29.97
C ILE A 16 7.66 -4.78 -28.84
N VAL A 17 8.71 -4.00 -29.16
CA VAL A 17 9.64 -3.46 -28.15
C VAL A 17 8.94 -2.46 -27.22
N LEU A 18 8.06 -1.60 -27.75
CA LEU A 18 7.30 -0.63 -26.94
C LEU A 18 6.34 -1.33 -25.96
N VAL A 19 5.70 -2.43 -26.37
CA VAL A 19 4.80 -3.21 -25.50
C VAL A 19 5.58 -3.97 -24.42
N ALA A 20 6.77 -4.49 -24.72
CA ALA A 20 7.60 -5.18 -23.73
C ALA A 20 8.04 -4.25 -22.58
N GLN A 21 8.28 -2.97 -22.87
CA GLN A 21 8.71 -1.98 -21.87
C GLN A 21 7.57 -1.56 -20.92
N SER A 22 6.31 -1.74 -21.32
CA SER A 22 5.14 -1.31 -20.54
C SER A 22 4.77 -2.23 -19.35
N GLN A 23 5.44 -3.39 -19.22
CA GLN A 23 5.14 -4.40 -18.20
C GLN A 23 5.91 -4.18 -16.89
N MET A 24 6.75 -3.15 -16.82
CA MET A 24 7.46 -2.76 -15.60
C MET A 24 6.55 -1.99 -14.65
N VAL A 25 5.36 -2.52 -14.36
CA VAL A 25 4.68 -2.14 -13.12
C VAL A 25 5.50 -2.81 -12.01
N PRO A 26 5.98 -2.08 -10.99
CA PRO A 26 6.75 -2.68 -9.89
C PRO A 26 5.83 -3.56 -9.03
N GLN A 27 5.48 -4.74 -9.55
CA GLN A 27 4.73 -5.78 -8.84
C GLN A 27 5.49 -6.23 -7.59
N SER A 28 6.82 -6.11 -7.61
CA SER A 28 7.70 -6.43 -6.49
C SER A 28 7.36 -5.66 -5.21
N LEU A 29 6.98 -4.38 -5.30
CA LEU A 29 6.75 -3.56 -4.11
C LEU A 29 5.43 -3.94 -3.41
N ALA A 30 4.36 -4.16 -4.18
CA ALA A 30 3.07 -4.61 -3.65
C ALA A 30 3.18 -6.02 -3.03
N GLN A 31 3.90 -6.94 -3.69
CA GLN A 31 4.13 -8.29 -3.19
C GLN A 31 4.95 -8.29 -1.89
N THR A 32 6.07 -7.54 -1.86
CA THR A 32 6.94 -7.42 -0.68
C THR A 32 6.17 -6.82 0.49
N CYS A 33 5.36 -5.80 0.22
CA CYS A 33 4.54 -5.19 1.24
C CYS A 33 3.52 -6.15 1.83
N SER A 34 2.72 -6.83 0.99
CA SER A 34 1.74 -7.81 1.46
C SER A 34 2.36 -8.92 2.32
N ALA A 35 3.58 -9.33 2.02
CA ALA A 35 4.33 -10.32 2.80
C ALA A 35 4.87 -9.77 4.15
N SER A 36 5.07 -8.45 4.24
CA SER A 36 5.67 -7.78 5.41
C SER A 36 4.62 -7.26 6.41
N LEU A 37 3.40 -6.94 5.96
CA LEU A 37 2.29 -6.50 6.80
C LEU A 37 2.00 -7.42 8.01
N PRO A 38 2.00 -8.76 7.87
CA PRO A 38 1.73 -9.66 8.99
C PRO A 38 2.70 -9.51 10.17
N ASN A 39 3.92 -9.02 9.92
CA ASN A 39 4.90 -8.79 10.98
C ASN A 39 4.45 -7.71 11.96
N LEU A 40 3.55 -6.81 11.56
CA LEU A 40 2.94 -5.80 12.44
C LEU A 40 2.01 -6.40 13.50
N ASN A 41 1.67 -7.69 13.42
CA ASN A 41 0.79 -8.32 14.40
C ASN A 41 1.41 -8.30 15.82
N VAL A 42 2.74 -8.19 15.94
CA VAL A 42 3.42 -7.98 17.24
C VAL A 42 3.06 -6.63 17.88
N CYS A 43 2.59 -5.66 17.10
CA CYS A 43 2.17 -4.35 17.58
C CYS A 43 0.72 -4.32 18.12
N ALA A 44 -0.06 -5.39 17.91
CA ALA A 44 -1.46 -5.48 18.32
C ALA A 44 -1.74 -4.99 19.75
N PRO A 45 -1.04 -5.46 20.80
CA PRO A 45 -1.35 -5.08 22.18
C PRO A 45 -1.11 -3.58 22.50
N PHE A 46 -0.43 -2.84 21.62
CA PHE A 46 -0.14 -1.41 21.80
C PHE A 46 -1.08 -0.50 21.00
N VAL A 47 -1.78 -1.04 20.00
CA VAL A 47 -2.66 -0.26 19.10
C VAL A 47 -4.15 -0.49 19.37
N LEU A 48 -4.48 -1.40 20.28
CA LEU A 48 -5.84 -1.71 20.69
C LEU A 48 -6.32 -0.74 21.79
N PRO A 49 -7.62 -0.38 21.79
CA PRO A 49 -8.19 0.40 22.88
C PRO A 49 -8.08 -0.37 24.20
N GLY A 50 -7.69 0.32 25.28
CA GLY A 50 -7.46 -0.31 26.59
C GLY A 50 -6.08 -0.93 26.77
N ALA A 51 -5.16 -0.74 25.82
CA ALA A 51 -3.75 -1.08 26.01
C ALA A 51 -3.18 -0.36 27.24
N THR A 52 -2.67 -1.14 28.20
CA THR A 52 -2.01 -0.61 29.41
C THR A 52 -0.55 -0.20 29.14
N ALA A 53 0.03 -0.72 28.06
CA ALA A 53 1.38 -0.38 27.64
C ALA A 53 1.35 0.87 26.76
N THR A 54 1.92 1.97 27.27
CA THR A 54 1.97 3.26 26.59
C THR A 54 3.10 3.37 25.55
N ALA A 55 4.03 2.41 25.53
CA ALA A 55 5.18 2.41 24.62
C ALA A 55 5.29 1.06 23.89
N PRO A 56 5.54 1.06 22.56
CA PRO A 56 5.72 -0.16 21.79
C PRO A 56 6.99 -0.92 22.19
N SER A 57 6.95 -2.25 22.08
CA SER A 57 8.14 -3.09 22.23
C SER A 57 9.17 -2.82 21.12
N PRO A 58 10.47 -3.07 21.36
CA PRO A 58 11.50 -2.95 20.32
C PRO A 58 11.19 -3.84 19.10
N ASP A 59 10.61 -5.02 19.30
CA ASP A 59 10.18 -5.90 18.22
C ASP A 59 9.10 -5.27 17.33
N CYS A 60 8.14 -4.56 17.93
CA CYS A 60 7.14 -3.80 17.17
C CYS A 60 7.79 -2.67 16.36
N CYS A 61 8.71 -1.92 16.95
CA CYS A 61 9.44 -0.87 16.23
C CYS A 61 10.28 -1.43 15.07
N ASN A 62 10.97 -2.56 15.28
CA ASN A 62 11.77 -3.21 14.24
C ASN A 62 10.91 -3.76 13.10
N ALA A 63 9.76 -4.37 13.43
CA ALA A 63 8.80 -4.82 12.44
C ALA A 63 8.23 -3.65 11.62
N LEU A 64 7.92 -2.52 12.28
CA LEU A 64 7.45 -1.30 11.63
C LEU A 64 8.50 -0.72 10.66
N GLN A 65 9.77 -0.67 11.08
CA GLN A 65 10.88 -0.16 10.27
C GLN A 65 11.21 -1.04 9.05
N SER A 66 10.92 -2.33 9.13
CA SER A 66 11.16 -3.27 8.03
C SER A 66 10.16 -3.13 6.89
N ILE A 67 9.09 -2.37 7.07
CA ILE A 67 8.05 -2.15 6.05
C ILE A 67 8.38 -0.90 5.25
N GLU A 68 8.20 -1.02 3.95
CA GLU A 68 8.37 0.08 3.01
C GLU A 68 7.34 1.19 3.28
N HIS A 69 7.81 2.43 3.41
CA HIS A 69 7.04 3.57 3.87
C HIS A 69 5.88 3.93 2.94
N ASP A 70 6.10 3.95 1.63
CA ASP A 70 5.06 4.20 0.62
C ASP A 70 3.96 3.15 0.72
N CYS A 71 4.33 1.89 0.92
CA CYS A 71 3.32 0.86 1.05
C CYS A 71 2.48 0.97 2.33
N LEU A 72 3.10 1.30 3.48
CA LEU A 72 2.36 1.54 4.70
C LEU A 72 1.37 2.71 4.52
N CYS A 73 1.86 3.82 3.94
CA CYS A 73 1.04 5.01 3.66
C CYS A 73 -0.11 4.70 2.69
N ASN A 74 0.15 3.97 1.61
CA ASN A 74 -0.87 3.59 0.65
C ASN A 74 -1.91 2.66 1.27
N THR A 75 -1.47 1.70 2.11
CA THR A 75 -2.36 0.79 2.84
C THR A 75 -3.31 1.57 3.75
N ILE A 76 -2.79 2.50 4.58
CA ILE A 76 -3.62 3.32 5.49
C ILE A 76 -4.61 4.19 4.69
N ARG A 77 -4.13 4.78 3.59
CA ARG A 77 -4.96 5.59 2.70
C ARG A 77 -6.09 4.77 2.08
N ILE A 78 -5.83 3.53 1.65
CA ILE A 78 -6.88 2.65 1.12
C ILE A 78 -7.82 2.23 2.25
N ALA A 79 -7.28 1.82 3.40
CA ALA A 79 -8.06 1.37 4.56
C ALA A 79 -9.07 2.42 5.03
N SER A 80 -8.71 3.72 5.02
CA SER A 80 -9.64 4.81 5.34
C SER A 80 -10.80 4.97 4.35
N ARG A 81 -10.65 4.48 3.11
CA ARG A 81 -11.67 4.55 2.05
C ARG A 81 -12.51 3.27 1.93
N ILE A 82 -12.01 2.13 2.40
CA ILE A 82 -12.74 0.85 2.40
C ILE A 82 -14.14 0.97 3.04
N PRO A 83 -14.33 1.62 4.21
CA PRO A 83 -15.65 1.75 4.81
C PRO A 83 -16.68 2.36 3.85
N ALA A 84 -16.31 3.43 3.13
CA ALA A 84 -17.20 4.06 2.16
C ALA A 84 -17.54 3.13 0.98
N GLN A 85 -16.59 2.31 0.52
CA GLN A 85 -16.82 1.28 -0.50
C GLN A 85 -17.74 0.16 0.00
N CYS A 86 -17.72 -0.13 1.31
CA CYS A 86 -18.58 -1.11 1.95
C CYS A 86 -19.89 -0.51 2.52
N ASN A 87 -20.21 0.75 2.20
CA ASN A 87 -21.38 1.47 2.73
C ASN A 87 -21.43 1.53 4.27
N LEU A 88 -20.26 1.61 4.90
CA LEU A 88 -20.06 1.76 6.35
C LEU A 88 -19.73 3.23 6.70
N PRO A 89 -19.99 3.65 7.95
CA PRO A 89 -19.56 4.95 8.44
C PRO A 89 -18.05 5.17 8.26
N PRO A 90 -17.61 6.39 7.93
CA PRO A 90 -16.19 6.70 7.78
C PRO A 90 -15.44 6.55 9.10
N LEU A 91 -14.18 6.14 9.02
CA LEU A 91 -13.28 6.10 10.19
C LEU A 91 -12.92 7.54 10.59
N THR A 92 -13.52 8.04 11.66
CA THR A 92 -13.17 9.33 12.26
C THR A 92 -12.31 9.11 13.50
N CYS A 93 -10.99 9.22 13.35
CA CYS A 93 -10.06 9.14 14.48
C CYS A 93 -9.92 10.51 15.15
N GLY A 94 -10.96 10.94 15.86
CA GLY A 94 -10.96 12.12 16.71
C GLY A 94 -11.49 11.72 18.08
N GLY A 95 -10.63 11.77 19.10
CA GLY A 95 -11.04 11.46 20.46
C GLY A 95 -12.22 12.35 20.86
N GLN A 96 -13.29 11.75 21.35
CA GLN A 96 -14.47 12.45 21.89
C GLN A 96 -14.18 13.18 23.21
N TYR A 97 -12.98 13.73 23.40
CA TYR A 97 -12.62 14.59 24.52
C TYR A 97 -13.17 16.02 24.37
N LEU A 98 -14.13 16.24 23.47
CA LEU A 98 -14.85 17.51 23.31
C LEU A 98 -16.33 17.36 23.67
N HIS A 99 -16.62 16.57 24.72
CA HIS A 99 -17.94 16.51 25.35
C HIS A 99 -17.81 16.48 26.89
N THR A 100 -16.93 17.31 27.46
CA THR A 100 -16.91 17.58 28.92
C THR A 100 -16.32 18.96 29.24
N LEU A 101 -16.59 19.95 28.39
CA LEU A 101 -16.36 21.37 28.68
C LEU A 101 -17.65 22.19 28.45
N TYR A 102 -18.78 21.66 28.92
CA TYR A 102 -19.95 22.46 29.27
C TYR A 102 -20.50 21.95 30.61
#